data_AF-A0A246JX36-F1
#
_entry.id   AF-A0A246JX36-F1
#
_cell.length_a   1.000
_cell.length_b   1.000
_cell.length_c   1.000
_cell.angle_alpha   90.00
_cell.angle_beta   90.00
_cell.angle_gamma   90.00
#
_symmetry.space_group_name_H-M   'P 1'
#
loop_
_entity.id
_entity.type
_entity.pdbx_description
1 polymer ?
#
loop_
_entity_poly.entity_id
_entity_poly.type
_entity_poly.pdbx_seq_one_letter_code
_entity_poly.pdbx_strand_id
1 'polypeptide(L)'
;MITFGLQARTTEGMLYRAGIIAQAGLSAHLLDVGFDDDWCAKYIRHNIEKALAYSNASGLGWERSEMQRLAEILSPYWKWNRVAIWHRERPDDGGFTTDEVTILLLALLDQVRAVTGHRAWR
;
A
#
# COMPACT_ATOMS: atom_id res chain seq x y z
N MET A 1 -1.83 -0.10 -30.61
CA MET A 1 -0.71 -0.57 -29.76
C MET A 1 -0.09 0.52 -28.86
N ILE A 2 -0.12 1.81 -29.22
CA ILE A 2 0.49 2.89 -28.42
C ILE A 2 -0.28 3.18 -27.11
N THR A 3 -1.61 3.13 -27.13
CA THR A 3 -2.47 3.42 -25.96
C THR A 3 -2.26 2.44 -24.81
N PHE A 4 -2.10 1.15 -25.11
CA PHE A 4 -1.89 0.09 -24.11
C PHE A 4 -0.58 0.29 -23.34
N GLY A 5 0.48 0.71 -24.02
CA GLY A 5 1.78 0.99 -23.40
C GLY A 5 1.82 2.30 -22.60
N LEU A 6 0.98 3.29 -22.91
CA LEU A 6 0.84 4.50 -22.08
C LEU A 6 0.01 4.20 -20.84
N GLN A 7 -1.12 3.49 -21.00
CA GLN A 7 -2.00 3.11 -19.91
C GLN A 7 -1.30 2.18 -18.89
N ALA A 8 -0.53 1.20 -19.37
CA ALA A 8 0.32 0.35 -18.53
C ALA A 8 1.27 1.19 -17.66
N ARG A 9 1.97 2.15 -18.27
CA ARG A 9 2.89 3.05 -17.57
C ARG A 9 2.19 3.92 -16.52
N THR A 10 0.95 4.32 -16.77
CA THR A 10 0.12 5.07 -15.81
C THR A 10 -0.28 4.19 -14.63
N THR A 11 -0.70 2.94 -14.88
CA THR A 11 -1.08 1.98 -13.83
C THR A 11 0.10 1.63 -12.93
N GLU A 12 1.27 1.36 -13.49
CA GLU A 12 2.48 1.05 -12.71
C GLU A 12 2.89 2.19 -11.80
N GLY A 13 2.91 3.42 -12.33
CA GLY A 13 3.20 4.62 -11.55
C GLY A 13 2.16 4.86 -10.45
N MET A 14 0.88 4.56 -10.73
CA MET A 14 -0.20 4.63 -9.75
C MET A 14 0.00 3.60 -8.63
N LEU A 15 0.25 2.32 -8.95
CA LEU A 15 0.47 1.26 -7.96
C LEU A 15 1.73 1.48 -7.12
N TYR A 16 2.79 2.03 -7.72
CA TYR A 16 3.99 2.40 -6.97
C TYR A 16 3.69 3.48 -5.90
N ARG A 17 2.94 4.52 -6.27
CA ARG A 17 2.50 5.56 -5.34
C ARG A 17 1.53 5.02 -4.30
N ALA A 18 0.61 4.15 -4.70
CA ALA A 18 -0.33 3.47 -3.81
C ALA A 18 0.42 2.66 -2.73
N GLY A 19 1.46 1.93 -3.11
CA GLY A 19 2.33 1.23 -2.17
C GLY A 19 3.02 2.15 -1.17
N ILE A 20 3.54 3.30 -1.61
CA ILE A 20 4.15 4.30 -0.73
C ILE A 20 3.12 4.85 0.27
N ILE A 21 1.92 5.20 -0.20
CA ILE A 21 0.84 5.74 0.64
C ILE A 21 0.40 4.70 1.67
N ALA A 22 0.15 3.46 1.25
CA ALA A 22 -0.23 2.37 2.13
C ALA A 22 0.88 2.09 3.17
N GLN A 23 2.14 2.03 2.75
CA GLN A 23 3.29 1.85 3.63
C GLN A 23 3.35 2.96 4.68
N ALA A 24 3.22 4.23 4.28
CA ALA A 24 3.27 5.36 5.20
C ALA A 24 2.13 5.31 6.23
N GLY A 25 0.89 5.04 5.79
CA GLY A 25 -0.26 4.93 6.68
C GLY A 25 -0.13 3.76 7.68
N LEU A 26 0.24 2.57 7.19
CA LEU A 26 0.39 1.39 8.04
C LEU A 26 1.57 1.55 9.01
N SER A 27 2.67 2.15 8.57
CA SER A 27 3.82 2.43 9.44
C SER A 27 3.45 3.45 10.52
N ALA A 28 2.65 4.48 10.20
CA ALA A 28 2.18 5.44 11.20
C ALA A 28 1.37 4.75 12.31
N HIS A 29 0.46 3.82 11.96
CA HIS A 29 -0.25 3.00 12.95
C HIS A 29 0.71 2.14 13.78
N LEU A 30 1.65 1.45 13.13
CA LEU A 30 2.57 0.55 13.84
C LEU A 30 3.48 1.31 14.82
N LEU A 31 3.97 2.48 14.42
CA LEU A 31 4.76 3.36 15.28
C LEU A 31 3.92 3.88 16.45
N ASP A 32 2.66 4.26 16.21
CA ASP A 32 1.74 4.73 17.26
C ASP A 32 1.49 3.67 18.34
N VAL A 33 1.33 2.40 17.94
CA VAL A 33 1.15 1.28 18.88
C VAL A 33 2.48 0.73 19.44
N GLY A 34 3.61 1.37 19.14
CA GLY A 34 4.90 1.11 19.80
C GLY A 34 5.86 0.16 19.08
N PHE A 35 5.65 -0.14 17.79
CA PHE A 35 6.67 -0.83 17.00
C PHE A 35 7.85 0.11 16.77
N ASP A 36 9.06 -0.46 16.80
CA ASP A 36 10.29 0.25 16.48
C ASP A 36 10.48 0.41 14.96
N ASP A 37 10.97 1.56 14.51
CA ASP A 37 11.13 1.86 13.08
C ASP A 37 12.17 0.94 12.41
N ASP A 38 13.29 0.66 13.09
CA ASP A 38 14.32 -0.25 12.59
C ASP A 38 13.78 -1.69 12.51
N TRP A 39 12.93 -2.08 13.47
CA TRP A 39 12.22 -3.36 13.41
C TRP A 39 11.30 -3.43 12.18
N CYS A 40 10.49 -2.40 11.94
CA CYS A 40 9.61 -2.32 10.77
C CYS A 40 10.43 -2.38 9.46
N ALA A 41 11.51 -1.61 9.37
CA ALA A 41 12.40 -1.61 8.21
C ALA A 41 13.04 -2.99 7.98
N LYS A 42 13.43 -3.71 9.03
CA LYS A 42 14.07 -5.03 8.92
C LYS A 42 13.10 -6.14 8.53
N TYR A 43 11.92 -6.19 9.16
CA TYR A 43 11.01 -7.35 9.09
C TYR A 43 9.80 -7.13 8.17
N ILE A 44 9.28 -5.91 8.06
CA ILE A 44 8.17 -5.56 7.17
C ILE A 44 8.71 -5.15 5.79
N ARG A 45 9.73 -4.29 5.76
CA ARG A 45 10.32 -3.76 4.52
C ARG A 45 9.22 -3.15 3.63
N HIS A 46 9.24 -3.44 2.33
CA HIS A 46 8.29 -2.94 1.33
C HIS A 46 7.07 -3.86 1.12
N ASN A 47 6.75 -4.73 2.09
CA ASN A 47 5.66 -5.70 1.98
C ASN A 47 4.40 -5.16 2.67
N ILE A 48 3.43 -4.74 1.87
CA ILE A 48 2.17 -4.11 2.32
C ILE A 48 1.23 -5.13 2.96
N GLU A 49 1.19 -6.35 2.45
CA GLU A 49 0.40 -7.44 3.01
C GLU A 49 0.83 -7.73 4.46
N LYS A 50 2.14 -7.84 4.67
CA LYS A 50 2.72 -8.04 5.99
C LYS A 50 2.47 -6.84 6.90
N ALA A 51 2.66 -5.62 6.39
CA ALA A 51 2.36 -4.41 7.16
C ALA A 51 0.90 -4.40 7.63
N LEU A 52 -0.05 -4.69 6.73
CA LEU A 52 -1.48 -4.74 7.02
C LEU A 52 -1.81 -5.82 8.06
N ALA A 53 -1.21 -7.01 7.94
CA ALA A 53 -1.40 -8.09 8.90
C ALA A 53 -0.95 -7.69 10.32
N TYR A 54 0.23 -7.09 10.47
CA TYR A 54 0.70 -6.59 11.77
C TYR A 54 -0.15 -5.44 12.30
N SER A 55 -0.56 -4.50 11.43
CA SER A 55 -1.44 -3.40 11.84
C SER A 55 -2.79 -3.92 12.34
N ASN A 56 -3.40 -4.89 11.64
CA ASN A 56 -4.66 -5.51 12.06
C ASN A 56 -4.50 -6.27 13.38
N ALA A 57 -3.44 -7.07 13.54
CA ALA A 57 -3.14 -7.79 14.77
C ALA A 57 -2.86 -6.87 15.97
N SER A 58 -2.51 -5.60 15.72
CA SER A 58 -2.23 -4.58 16.74
C SER A 58 -3.34 -3.54 16.89
N GLY A 59 -4.54 -3.80 16.35
CA GLY A 59 -5.74 -3.01 16.63
C GLY A 59 -6.23 -2.08 15.52
N LEU A 60 -5.65 -2.13 14.30
CA LEU A 60 -6.19 -1.37 13.17
C LEU A 60 -7.60 -1.87 12.75
N GLY A 61 -7.83 -3.19 12.82
CA GLY A 61 -9.13 -3.81 12.55
C GLY A 61 -9.66 -3.66 11.10
N TRP A 62 -8.77 -3.48 10.13
CA TRP A 62 -9.13 -3.24 8.73
C TRP A 62 -9.06 -4.54 7.89
N GLU A 63 -10.00 -5.45 8.11
CA GLU A 63 -10.05 -6.79 7.51
C GLU A 63 -10.96 -6.87 6.27
N ARG A 64 -10.87 -5.89 5.38
CA ARG A 64 -11.63 -5.91 4.11
C ARG A 64 -10.91 -6.76 3.06
N SER A 65 -11.62 -7.67 2.42
CA SER A 65 -11.07 -8.58 1.40
C SER A 65 -10.40 -7.86 0.23
N GLU A 66 -10.97 -6.73 -0.19
CA GLU A 66 -10.48 -5.90 -1.29
C GLU A 66 -9.16 -5.23 -0.91
N MET A 67 -9.03 -4.81 0.36
CA MET A 67 -7.79 -4.22 0.86
C MET A 67 -6.70 -5.29 1.02
N GLN A 68 -7.04 -6.50 1.47
CA GLN A 68 -6.09 -7.63 1.51
C GLN A 68 -5.58 -7.96 0.11
N ARG A 69 -6.49 -8.07 -0.87
CA ARG A 69 -6.14 -8.28 -2.28
C ARG A 69 -5.25 -7.16 -2.82
N LEU A 70 -5.58 -5.90 -2.53
CA LEU A 70 -4.73 -4.78 -2.92
C LEU A 70 -3.35 -4.85 -2.25
N ALA A 71 -3.27 -5.22 -0.97
CA ALA A 71 -2.02 -5.36 -0.24
C ALA A 71 -1.12 -6.45 -0.84
N GLU A 72 -1.68 -7.58 -1.26
CA GLU A 72 -0.96 -8.63 -2.00
C GLU A 72 -0.42 -8.11 -3.34
N ILE A 73 -1.25 -7.43 -4.14
CA ILE A 73 -0.85 -6.82 -5.42
C ILE A 73 0.26 -5.79 -5.22
N LEU A 74 0.18 -4.99 -4.15
CA LEU A 74 1.21 -4.02 -3.81
C LEU A 74 2.46 -4.66 -3.21
N SER A 75 2.51 -5.96 -2.91
CA SER A 75 3.65 -6.57 -2.22
C SER A 75 4.64 -7.28 -3.16
N PRO A 76 5.95 -7.01 -3.05
CA PRO A 76 6.54 -5.80 -2.48
C PRO A 76 6.40 -4.59 -3.43
N TYR A 77 6.16 -3.40 -2.91
CA TYR A 77 5.66 -2.31 -3.79
C TYR A 77 6.71 -1.76 -4.74
N TRP A 78 7.99 -1.94 -4.44
CA TRP A 78 9.09 -1.54 -5.34
C TRP A 78 9.02 -2.26 -6.69
N LYS A 79 8.32 -3.38 -6.82
CA LYS A 79 8.14 -4.09 -8.11
C LYS A 79 7.44 -3.23 -9.16
N TRP A 80 6.66 -2.25 -8.71
CA TRP A 80 5.95 -1.29 -9.56
C TRP A 80 6.81 -0.08 -9.96
N ASN A 81 8.05 0.03 -9.42
CA ASN A 81 8.99 1.05 -9.86
C ASN A 81 9.40 0.79 -11.32
N ARG A 82 9.46 1.86 -12.12
CA ARG A 82 9.87 1.83 -13.53
C ARG A 82 11.15 1.03 -13.78
N VAL A 83 12.16 1.19 -12.93
CA VAL A 83 13.45 0.48 -13.07
C VAL A 83 13.25 -1.02 -12.87
N ALA A 84 12.45 -1.42 -11.88
CA ALA A 84 12.18 -2.83 -11.62
C ALA A 84 11.42 -3.50 -12.77
N ILE A 85 10.44 -2.79 -13.36
CA ILE A 85 9.65 -3.29 -14.49
C ILE A 85 10.48 -3.39 -15.76
N TRP A 86 11.40 -2.46 -16.03
CA TRP A 86 12.28 -2.58 -17.20
C TRP A 86 13.13 -3.84 -17.22
N HIS A 87 13.46 -4.38 -16.04
CA HIS A 87 14.28 -5.59 -15.91
C HIS A 87 13.47 -6.87 -15.73
N ARG A 88 12.14 -6.80 -15.66
CA ARG A 88 11.27 -7.93 -15.31
C ARG A 88 10.01 -7.95 -16.18
N GLU A 89 9.32 -9.08 -16.20
CA GLU A 89 7.98 -9.10 -16.76
C GLU A 89 7.05 -8.22 -15.92
N ARG A 90 6.11 -7.54 -16.58
CA ARG A 90 5.13 -6.69 -15.90
C ARG A 90 4.31 -7.56 -14.94
N PRO A 91 4.26 -7.23 -13.63
CA PRO A 91 3.45 -7.99 -12.69
C PRO A 91 1.96 -7.84 -12.99
N ASP A 92 1.17 -8.83 -12.58
CA ASP A 92 -0.30 -8.73 -12.58
C ASP A 92 -0.75 -7.60 -11.64
N ASP A 93 -1.53 -6.65 -12.18
CA ASP A 93 -2.08 -5.52 -11.43
C ASP A 93 -3.41 -5.85 -10.74
N GLY A 94 -3.89 -7.09 -10.90
CA GLY A 94 -5.15 -7.54 -10.35
C GLY A 94 -6.35 -6.84 -10.99
N GLY A 95 -6.20 -6.16 -12.12
CA GLY A 95 -7.30 -5.45 -12.79
C GLY A 95 -7.86 -4.27 -11.98
N PHE A 96 -7.13 -3.78 -10.96
CA PHE A 96 -7.57 -2.63 -10.18
C PHE A 96 -7.59 -1.36 -11.02
N THR A 97 -8.69 -0.63 -10.94
CA THR A 97 -8.80 0.73 -11.49
C THR A 97 -8.21 1.76 -10.53
N THR A 98 -7.83 2.92 -11.05
CA THR A 98 -7.33 4.04 -10.22
C THR A 98 -8.34 4.47 -9.16
N ASP A 99 -9.64 4.45 -9.49
CA ASP A 99 -10.70 4.88 -8.57
C ASP A 99 -10.86 3.88 -7.41
N GLU A 100 -10.85 2.57 -7.69
CA GLU A 100 -10.89 1.53 -6.65
C GLU A 100 -9.71 1.65 -5.70
N VAL A 101 -8.49 1.81 -6.23
CA VAL A 101 -7.29 1.98 -5.40
C VAL A 101 -7.39 3.25 -4.55
N THR A 102 -7.87 4.35 -5.13
CA THR A 102 -8.03 5.62 -4.41
C THR A 102 -9.02 5.47 -3.26
N ILE A 103 -10.18 4.85 -3.50
CA ILE A 103 -11.21 4.61 -2.47
C ILE A 103 -10.65 3.73 -1.34
N LEU A 104 -9.95 2.64 -1.67
CA LEU A 104 -9.38 1.73 -0.68
C LEU A 104 -8.30 2.41 0.17
N LEU A 105 -7.43 3.22 -0.44
CA LEU A 105 -6.38 3.96 0.29
C LEU A 105 -6.96 5.06 1.18
N LEU A 106 -7.95 5.81 0.69
CA LEU A 106 -8.61 6.83 1.52
C LEU A 106 -9.29 6.18 2.74
N ALA A 107 -9.99 5.07 2.52
CA ALA A 107 -10.62 4.33 3.61
C ALA A 107 -9.61 3.76 4.62
N LEU A 108 -8.47 3.25 4.14
CA LEU A 108 -7.36 2.82 4.99
C LEU A 108 -6.81 3.98 5.84
N LEU A 109 -6.53 5.12 5.22
CA LEU A 109 -5.99 6.29 5.92
C LEU A 109 -6.99 6.88 6.92
N ASP A 110 -8.29 6.86 6.59
CA ASP A 110 -9.35 7.24 7.51
C ASP A 110 -9.40 6.32 8.72
N GLN A 111 -9.23 5.00 8.54
CA GLN A 111 -9.19 4.05 9.64
C GLN A 111 -7.95 4.25 10.52
N VAL A 112 -6.77 4.39 9.91
CA VAL A 112 -5.52 4.69 10.65
C VAL A 112 -5.70 5.96 11.49
N ARG A 113 -6.27 7.01 10.89
CA ARG A 113 -6.56 8.27 11.59
C ARG A 113 -7.53 8.07 12.76
N ALA A 114 -8.58 7.27 12.57
CA ALA A 114 -9.56 7.01 13.61
C ALA A 114 -8.97 6.26 14.81
N VAL A 115 -8.06 5.31 14.57
CA VAL A 115 -7.43 4.49 15.63
C VAL A 115 -6.29 5.23 16.34
N THR A 116 -5.47 5.99 15.61
CA THR A 116 -4.34 6.75 16.18
C THR A 116 -4.76 8.07 16.84
N GLY A 117 -5.97 8.56 16.56
CA GLY A 117 -6.45 9.84 17.11
C GLY A 117 -5.72 11.08 16.56
N HIS A 118 -4.87 10.92 15.54
CA HIS A 118 -4.15 12.03 14.91
C HIS A 118 -5.13 13.02 14.26
N ARG A 119 -5.09 14.30 14.65
CA ARG A 119 -5.91 15.34 14.03
C ARG A 119 -5.41 15.62 12.60
N ALA A 120 -6.35 15.75 11.66
CA ALA A 120 -6.01 16.32 10.37
C ALA A 120 -5.59 17.77 10.57
N TRP A 121 -4.37 18.12 10.15
CA TRP A 121 -4.02 19.52 9.96
C TRP A 121 -4.93 20.08 8.85
N ARG A 122 -5.76 21.05 9.21
CA ARG A 122 -6.53 21.89 8.28
C ARG A 122 -5.67 23.02 7.77
#